data_AF-A0A2G2W2B0-F1
#
_entry.id   AF-A0A2G2W2B0-F1
#
_cell.length_a   1.000
_cell.length_b   1.000
_cell.length_c   1.000
_cell.angle_alpha   90.00
_cell.angle_beta   90.00
_cell.angle_gamma   90.00
#
_symmetry.space_group_name_H-M   'P 1'
#
loop_
_entity.id
_entity.type
_entity.pdbx_description
1 polymer ?
#
loop_
_entity_poly.entity_id
_entity_poly.type
_entity_poly.pdbx_seq_one_letter_code
_entity_poly.pdbx_strand_id
1 'polypeptide(L)'
;MDSWHILMRMRAPKKCSCDPVPPLELPHSLHAFHRDSPSDELNVEGFHTFCGGFWNYFSMGIDAQVSYAFYSERKMNPDKFKNQLVNQVQQCSFAHWTCVVLLA
;
A
#
# COMPACT_ATOMS: atom_id res chain seq x y z
N MET A 1 22.57 -6.92 6.15
CA MET A 1 21.66 -5.85 5.70
C MET A 1 20.33 -6.15 6.37
N ASP A 2 19.82 -5.22 7.18
CA ASP A 2 18.67 -5.48 8.03
C ASP A 2 17.38 -5.45 7.20
N SER A 3 16.64 -6.56 7.19
CA SER A 3 15.36 -6.69 6.49
C SER A 3 14.26 -6.99 7.51
N TRP A 4 13.16 -6.25 7.42
CA TRP A 4 11.99 -6.45 8.26
C TRP A 4 11.02 -7.37 7.52
N HIS A 5 10.52 -8.39 8.21
CA HIS A 5 9.52 -9.33 7.67
C HIS A 5 8.17 -9.04 8.32
N ILE A 6 7.12 -8.90 7.51
CA ILE A 6 5.76 -8.66 7.98
C ILE A 6 4.84 -9.81 7.57
N LEU A 7 4.05 -10.28 8.54
CA LEU A 7 2.93 -11.19 8.34
C LEU A 7 1.65 -10.41 8.62
N MET A 8 0.81 -10.23 7.60
CA MET A 8 -0.48 -9.56 7.74
C MET A 8 -1.60 -10.53 7.44
N ARG A 9 -2.60 -10.56 8.31
CA ARG A 9 -3.79 -11.40 8.14
C ARG A 9 -5.03 -10.51 8.17
N MET A 10 -5.79 -10.54 7.09
CA MET A 10 -7.04 -9.81 6.94
C MET A 10 -8.19 -10.79 6.75
N ARG A 11 -9.33 -10.55 7.38
CA ARG A 11 -10.51 -11.40 7.17
C ARG A 11 -10.93 -11.32 5.70
N ALA A 12 -11.10 -12.46 5.05
CA ALA A 12 -11.64 -12.51 3.70
C ALA A 12 -13.03 -11.85 3.71
N PRO A 13 -13.32 -10.93 2.77
CA PRO A 13 -14.61 -10.27 2.74
C PRO A 13 -15.73 -11.31 2.70
N LYS A 14 -16.66 -11.25 3.65
CA LYS A 14 -17.88 -12.07 3.62
C LYS A 14 -18.76 -11.56 2.48
N LYS A 15 -18.56 -12.09 1.28
CA LYS A 15 -19.43 -11.96 0.09
C LYS A 15 -20.16 -10.61 0.03
N CYS A 16 -19.43 -9.52 -0.21
CA CYS A 16 -20.01 -8.25 -0.61
C CYS A 16 -19.48 -7.92 -2.00
N SER A 17 -20.38 -7.47 -2.88
CA SER A 17 -20.28 -7.31 -4.32
C SER A 17 -19.33 -6.20 -4.79
N CYS A 18 -18.18 -6.02 -4.16
CA CYS A 18 -17.15 -5.18 -4.73
C CYS A 18 -16.48 -5.97 -5.85
N ASP A 19 -16.48 -5.38 -7.05
CA ASP A 19 -15.82 -5.87 -8.26
C ASP A 19 -14.50 -6.59 -7.95
N PRO A 20 -14.13 -7.64 -8.73
CA PRO A 20 -12.94 -8.43 -8.45
C PRO A 20 -11.77 -7.50 -8.18
N VAL A 21 -11.19 -7.63 -6.98
CA VAL A 21 -10.00 -6.87 -6.57
C VAL A 21 -9.06 -6.89 -7.78
N PRO A 22 -8.78 -5.74 -8.41
CA PRO A 22 -7.91 -5.70 -9.58
C PRO A 22 -6.62 -6.44 -9.24
N PRO A 23 -6.01 -7.17 -10.19
CA PRO A 23 -4.72 -7.81 -9.96
C PRO A 23 -3.83 -6.82 -9.23
N LEU A 24 -3.31 -7.23 -8.07
CA LEU A 24 -2.50 -6.38 -7.22
C LEU A 24 -1.32 -5.90 -8.07
N GLU A 25 -1.41 -4.66 -8.60
CA GLU A 25 -0.29 -4.01 -9.26
C GLU A 25 0.70 -3.68 -8.17
N LEU A 26 1.52 -4.67 -7.87
CA LEU A 26 2.58 -4.57 -6.89
C LEU A 26 3.48 -3.41 -7.31
N PRO A 27 3.70 -2.42 -6.43
CA PRO A 27 4.73 -1.42 -6.68
C PRO A 27 6.02 -2.11 -7.06
N HIS A 28 6.83 -1.51 -7.95
CA HIS A 28 8.07 -2.13 -8.44
C HIS A 28 9.08 -2.43 -7.31
N SER A 29 8.90 -1.81 -6.14
CA SER A 29 9.65 -2.00 -4.90
C SER A 29 9.10 -3.12 -4.00
N LEU A 30 7.87 -3.58 -4.24
CA LEU A 30 7.26 -4.71 -3.55
C LEU A 30 7.45 -5.95 -4.42
N HIS A 31 8.62 -6.56 -4.31
CA HIS A 31 8.79 -7.92 -4.80
C HIS A 31 7.78 -8.79 -4.04
N ALA A 32 6.81 -9.38 -4.75
CA ALA A 32 6.12 -10.54 -4.21
C ALA A 32 7.21 -11.56 -3.91
N PHE A 33 7.58 -11.69 -2.64
CA PHE A 33 8.28 -12.86 -2.20
C PHE A 33 7.29 -14.01 -2.34
N HIS A 34 7.24 -14.61 -3.54
CA HIS A 34 6.81 -15.99 -3.67
C HIS A 34 7.81 -16.81 -2.85
N ARG A 35 7.53 -16.94 -1.55
CA ARG A 35 7.80 -18.18 -0.87
C ARG A 35 6.58 -19.04 -1.08
N ASP A 36 6.56 -19.71 -2.22
CA ASP A 36 5.79 -20.93 -2.37
C ASP A 36 6.16 -21.87 -1.22
N SER A 37 5.20 -22.02 -0.29
CA SER A 37 5.06 -22.98 0.82
C SER A 37 6.28 -23.27 1.74
N PRO A 38 6.06 -23.24 3.06
CA PRO A 38 5.62 -24.48 3.70
C PRO A 38 4.60 -24.17 4.80
N SER A 39 3.33 -23.87 4.48
CA SER A 39 2.37 -23.59 5.54
C SER A 39 0.93 -23.70 5.07
N ASP A 40 0.44 -24.94 5.07
CA ASP A 40 -0.97 -25.22 5.39
C ASP A 40 -1.33 -24.63 6.79
N GLU A 41 -0.33 -24.41 7.66
CA GLU A 41 -0.48 -23.90 9.04
C GLU A 41 -0.79 -22.39 9.16
N LEU A 42 -0.36 -21.56 8.21
CA LEU A 42 -0.60 -20.11 8.25
C LEU A 42 -1.85 -19.68 7.48
N ASN A 43 -2.36 -20.57 6.63
CA ASN A 43 -3.57 -20.38 5.84
C ASN A 43 -4.80 -20.67 6.71
N VAL A 44 -5.31 -19.63 7.36
CA VAL A 44 -6.53 -19.75 8.16
C VAL A 44 -7.74 -19.52 7.26
N GLU A 45 -8.64 -20.51 7.22
CA GLU A 45 -9.87 -20.43 6.46
C GLU A 45 -10.64 -19.14 6.77
N GLY A 46 -11.06 -18.43 5.73
CA GLY A 46 -11.74 -17.14 5.86
C GLY A 46 -10.82 -15.94 6.11
N PHE A 47 -9.50 -16.07 5.92
CA PHE A 47 -8.54 -14.96 5.97
C PHE A 47 -7.60 -14.94 4.76
N HIS A 48 -7.32 -13.74 4.24
CA HIS A 48 -6.20 -13.50 3.34
C HIS A 48 -4.94 -13.23 4.17
N THR A 49 -3.88 -13.98 3.88
CA THR A 49 -2.59 -13.82 4.56
C THR A 49 -1.56 -13.29 3.56
N PHE A 50 -0.94 -12.17 3.88
CA PHE A 50 0.14 -11.56 3.13
C PHE A 50 1.44 -11.70 3.90
N CYS A 51 2.47 -12.19 3.21
CA CYS A 51 3.83 -12.32 3.72
C CYS A 51 4.75 -11.47 2.84
N GLY A 52 5.50 -10.56 3.44
CA GLY A 52 6.41 -9.70 2.68
C GLY A 52 7.63 -9.27 3.49
N GLY A 53 8.68 -8.88 2.78
CA GLY A 53 9.85 -8.23 3.37
C GLY A 53 9.92 -6.77 2.91
N PHE A 54 10.36 -5.86 3.78
CA PHE A 54 10.65 -4.48 3.41
C PHE A 54 11.95 -3.99 4.07
N TRP A 55 12.58 -3.03 3.40
CA TRP A 55 13.91 -2.54 3.78
C TRP A 55 13.85 -1.20 4.52
N ASN A 56 12.86 -0.35 4.22
CA ASN A 56 12.88 1.05 4.67
C ASN A 56 11.55 1.52 5.27
N TYR A 57 10.45 1.40 4.54
CA TYR A 57 9.17 1.99 4.95
C TYR A 57 8.00 1.16 4.43
N PHE A 58 7.00 0.96 5.29
CA PHE A 58 5.75 0.27 4.99
C PHE A 58 4.59 1.05 5.62
N SER A 59 3.51 1.25 4.86
CA SER A 59 2.29 1.88 5.37
C SER A 59 1.02 1.22 4.82
N MET A 60 -0.11 1.46 5.49
CA MET A 60 -1.43 0.94 5.14
C MET A 60 -2.52 1.98 5.39
N GLY A 61 -3.69 1.79 4.78
CA GLY A 61 -4.85 2.66 4.96
C GLY A 61 -4.67 4.01 4.29
N ILE A 62 -5.20 5.07 4.92
CA ILE A 62 -5.20 6.43 4.35
C ILE A 62 -3.78 6.90 4.02
N ASP A 63 -2.81 6.62 4.88
CA ASP A 63 -1.42 7.01 4.65
C ASP A 63 -0.84 6.38 3.37
N ALA A 64 -1.13 5.10 3.12
CA ALA A 64 -0.71 4.43 1.90
C ALA A 64 -1.37 5.03 0.65
N GLN A 65 -2.67 5.37 0.74
CA GLN A 65 -3.40 5.97 -0.37
C GLN A 65 -2.88 7.38 -0.71
N VAL A 66 -2.63 8.21 0.31
CA VAL A 66 -2.04 9.54 0.16
C VAL A 66 -0.65 9.45 -0.45
N SER A 67 0.18 8.53 0.07
CA SER A 67 1.55 8.31 -0.42
C SER A 67 1.56 7.83 -1.86
N TYR A 68 0.64 6.95 -2.25
CA TYR A 68 0.50 6.46 -3.63
C TYR A 68 0.08 7.57 -4.60
N ALA A 69 -0.94 8.36 -4.25
CA ALA A 69 -1.40 9.48 -5.05
C ALA A 69 -0.31 10.55 -5.24
N PHE A 70 0.40 10.87 -4.15
CA PHE A 70 1.54 11.79 -4.21
C PHE A 70 2.66 11.26 -5.12
N TYR A 71 3.03 9.98 -4.96
CA TYR A 71 4.13 9.40 -5.74
C TYR A 71 3.80 9.30 -7.23
N SER A 72 2.56 8.90 -7.56
CA SER A 72 2.10 8.83 -8.95
C SER A 72 2.07 10.21 -9.61
N GLU A 73 1.54 11.24 -8.93
CA GLU A 73 1.54 12.63 -9.45
C GLU A 73 2.96 13.13 -9.66
N ARG A 74 3.87 12.85 -8.72
CA ARG A 74 5.29 13.23 -8.85
C ARG A 74 5.98 12.52 -9.99
N LYS A 75 5.66 11.25 -10.23
CA LYS A 75 6.21 10.48 -11.37
C LYS A 75 5.74 11.05 -12.70
N MET A 76 4.48 11.50 -12.79
CA MET A 76 3.90 12.08 -14.00
C MET A 76 4.32 13.54 -14.23
N ASN A 77 4.50 14.32 -13.16
CA ASN A 77 4.75 15.76 -13.21
C ASN A 77 5.99 16.17 -12.40
N PRO A 78 7.20 15.67 -12.71
CA PRO A 78 8.39 15.90 -11.90
C PRO A 78 8.73 17.39 -11.71
N ASP A 79 8.40 18.24 -12.70
CA ASP A 79 8.61 19.69 -12.63
C ASP A 79 7.81 20.39 -11.53
N LYS A 80 6.74 19.78 -11.00
CA LYS A 80 5.99 20.34 -9.87
C LYS A 80 6.69 20.09 -8.52
N PHE A 81 7.67 19.17 -8.46
CA PHE A 81 8.24 18.64 -7.20
C PHE A 81 9.73 18.97 -7.07
N LYS A 82 10.07 20.25 -7.18
CA LYS A 82 11.47 20.72 -7.30
C LYS A 82 12.22 20.86 -5.97
N ASN A 83 11.52 21.01 -4.85
CA ASN A 83 12.15 21.22 -3.55
C ASN A 83 11.35 20.62 -2.40
N GLN A 84 11.99 20.51 -1.24
CA GLN A 84 11.42 19.85 -0.07
C GLN A 84 10.15 20.55 0.46
N LEU A 85 10.13 21.88 0.49
CA LEU A 85 8.97 22.64 0.96
C LEU A 85 7.74 22.38 0.09
N VAL A 86 7.90 22.46 -1.24
CA VAL A 86 6.83 22.20 -2.20
C VAL A 86 6.35 20.76 -2.09
N ASN A 87 7.26 19.80 -1.89
CA ASN A 87 6.90 18.40 -1.69
C ASN A 87 6.05 18.20 -0.43
N GLN A 88 6.42 18.82 0.68
CA GLN A 88 5.68 18.71 1.94
C GLN A 88 4.30 19.38 1.85
N VAL A 89 4.22 20.55 1.21
CA VAL A 89 2.94 21.24 0.98
C VAL A 89 2.02 20.38 0.11
N GLN A 90 2.55 19.80 -0.97
CA GLN A 90 1.77 18.96 -1.85
C GLN A 90 1.29 17.68 -1.16
N GLN A 91 2.17 17.03 -0.39
CA GLN A 91 1.80 15.86 0.41
C GLN A 91 0.69 16.18 1.44
N CYS A 92 0.78 17.33 2.11
CA CYS A 92 -0.26 17.80 3.02
C CYS A 92 -1.60 18.05 2.28
N SER A 93 -1.55 18.60 1.07
CA SER A 93 -2.73 18.81 0.23
C SER A 93 -3.40 17.47 -0.13
N PHE A 94 -2.63 16.46 -0.54
CA PHE A 94 -3.16 15.12 -0.80
C PHE A 94 -3.76 14.46 0.44
N ALA A 95 -3.12 14.64 1.60
CA ALA A 95 -3.64 14.16 2.88
C ALA A 95 -4.99 14.79 3.21
N HIS A 96 -5.09 16.11 3.08
CA HIS A 96 -6.34 16.84 3.32
C HIS A 96 -7.46 16.36 2.39
N TRP A 97 -7.20 16.28 1.08
CA TRP A 97 -8.17 15.80 0.10
C TRP A 97 -8.65 14.38 0.39
N THR A 98 -7.74 13.46 0.69
CA THR A 98 -8.09 12.06 0.96
C THR A 98 -8.92 11.93 2.24
N CYS A 99 -8.59 12.70 3.29
CA CYS A 99 -9.40 12.74 4.52
C CYS A 99 -10.81 13.28 4.26
N VAL A 100 -10.95 14.36 3.47
CA VAL A 100 -12.27 14.93 3.16
C VAL A 100 -13.13 13.96 2.35
N VAL A 101 -12.55 13.28 1.35
CA VAL A 101 -13.28 12.35 0.48
C VAL A 101 -13.72 11.08 1.22
N LEU A 102 -12.95 10.59 2.19
CA LEU A 102 -13.28 9.37 2.94
C LEU A 102 -14.19 9.62 4.15
N LEU A 103 -14.34 10.86 4.60
CA LEU A 103 -15.20 11.24 5.73
C LEU A 103 -16.54 11.87 5.31
N ALA A 104 -16.75 12.10 4.00
CA ALA A 104 -18.00 12.59 3.41
C ALA A 104 -18.87 11.42 2.91
#